data_AF-F9RZ69-F1
#
_entry.id   AF-F9RZ69-F1
#
_cell.length_a   1.000
_cell.length_b   1.000
_cell.length_c   1.000
_cell.angle_alpha   90.00
_cell.angle_beta   90.00
_cell.angle_gamma   90.00
#
_symmetry.space_group_name_H-M   'P 1'
#
loop_
_entity.id
_entity.type
_entity.pdbx_description
1 polymer ?
#
loop_
_entity_poly.entity_id
_entity_poly.type
_entity_poly.pdbx_seq_one_letter_code
_entity_poly.pdbx_strand_id
1 'polypeptide(L)'
;MLTMTTEFDDFFGFFDEMEASSSEAQTQFQIPEELFQDEPNYSSSFDTFPEQTQKEVLRRHKIIQFIEKRLTGGWTEKNLVPLLNVVEHELNLSPPSWRTLAEWKKAYFESGRSLLSLVPKHAQKGNRTTHTDSQSLIDEAIEKKYLTRERLSVAETYRY
;
A
#
# COMPACT_ATOMS: atom_id res chain seq x y z
N MET A 1 66.46 -52.70 17.32
CA MET A 1 65.88 -53.18 16.04
C MET A 1 64.64 -52.35 15.75
N LEU A 2 64.52 -51.85 14.51
CA LEU A 2 63.34 -51.20 13.94
C LEU A 2 62.19 -52.19 13.69
N THR A 3 60.93 -51.70 13.75
CA THR A 3 59.87 -51.71 12.68
C THR A 3 58.57 -51.15 13.32
N MET A 4 58.17 -49.89 13.12
CA MET A 4 57.31 -49.38 12.02
C MET A 4 56.09 -50.27 11.73
N THR A 5 54.89 -49.83 12.15
CA THR A 5 53.66 -49.67 11.33
C THR A 5 52.43 -49.44 12.21
N THR A 6 52.06 -48.18 12.45
CA THR A 6 50.69 -47.74 12.72
C THR A 6 50.51 -46.33 12.13
N GLU A 7 50.78 -46.22 10.82
CA GLU A 7 50.43 -45.05 9.97
C GLU A 7 49.60 -45.59 8.79
N PHE A 8 48.44 -46.17 9.08
CA PHE A 8 47.56 -46.70 8.04
C PHE A 8 46.08 -46.55 8.39
N ASP A 9 45.72 -45.48 9.12
CA ASP A 9 44.31 -45.14 9.37
C ASP A 9 43.94 -43.72 8.94
N ASP A 10 44.87 -42.98 8.32
CA ASP A 10 44.67 -41.59 7.86
C ASP A 10 44.81 -41.43 6.33
N PHE A 11 44.79 -42.53 5.56
CA PHE A 11 44.98 -42.47 4.09
C PHE A 11 43.68 -42.50 3.27
N PHE A 12 42.53 -42.82 3.87
CA PHE A 12 41.24 -42.65 3.21
C PHE A 12 40.25 -42.05 4.20
N GLY A 13 40.37 -40.72 4.39
CA GLY A 13 39.24 -39.95 4.90
C GLY A 13 38.05 -40.21 3.99
N PHE A 14 37.08 -40.98 4.48
CA PHE A 14 35.80 -41.16 3.79
C PHE A 14 35.14 -39.79 3.70
N PHE A 15 35.34 -39.12 2.56
CA PHE A 15 34.59 -37.92 2.23
C PHE A 15 33.20 -38.37 1.82
N ASP A 16 32.23 -38.23 2.73
CA ASP A 16 30.83 -38.49 2.42
C ASP A 16 30.31 -37.38 1.49
N GLU A 17 30.49 -37.61 0.19
CA GLU A 17 30.02 -36.73 -0.88
C GLU A 17 28.50 -36.48 -0.79
N MET A 18 27.74 -37.39 -0.18
CA MET A 18 26.29 -37.28 -0.01
C MET A 18 25.90 -36.26 1.08
N GLU A 19 26.70 -36.15 2.15
CA GLU A 19 26.50 -35.17 3.23
C GLU A 19 26.95 -33.75 2.82
N ALA A 20 28.00 -33.66 2.00
CA ALA A 20 28.41 -32.40 1.37
C ALA A 20 27.34 -31.87 0.40
N SER A 21 26.75 -32.74 -0.43
CA SER A 21 25.68 -32.35 -1.36
C SER A 21 24.40 -31.89 -0.64
N SER A 22 24.05 -32.48 0.51
CA SER A 22 22.86 -32.12 1.26
C SER A 22 23.03 -30.81 2.04
N SER A 23 24.23 -30.50 2.54
CA SER A 23 24.56 -29.19 3.12
C SER A 23 24.65 -28.07 2.07
N GLU A 24 25.16 -28.37 0.87
CA GLU A 24 25.13 -27.44 -0.27
C GLU A 24 23.70 -27.19 -0.77
N ALA A 25 22.85 -28.23 -0.85
CA ALA A 25 21.44 -28.09 -1.19
C ALA A 25 20.69 -27.23 -0.16
N GLN A 26 20.94 -27.41 1.14
CA GLN A 26 20.36 -26.57 2.20
C GLN A 26 20.73 -25.08 2.05
N THR A 27 21.94 -24.79 1.57
CA THR A 27 22.41 -23.42 1.34
C THR A 27 21.79 -22.81 0.08
N GLN A 28 21.47 -23.64 -0.94
CA GLN A 28 20.86 -23.18 -2.19
C GLN A 28 19.34 -22.94 -2.11
N PHE A 29 18.64 -23.51 -1.13
CA PHE A 29 17.16 -23.39 -1.01
C PHE A 29 16.68 -22.38 0.04
N GLN A 30 17.56 -21.69 0.75
CA GLN A 30 17.15 -20.64 1.68
C GLN A 30 16.88 -19.35 0.90
N ILE A 31 15.60 -19.00 0.75
CA ILE A 31 15.19 -17.68 0.28
C ILE A 31 15.86 -16.65 1.21
N PRO A 32 16.67 -15.70 0.69
CA PRO A 32 17.34 -14.71 1.52
C PRO A 32 16.34 -13.97 2.42
N GLU A 33 16.62 -13.94 3.72
CA GLU A 33 15.74 -13.34 4.73
C GLU A 33 15.52 -11.83 4.49
N GLU A 34 16.42 -11.19 3.73
CA GLU A 34 16.29 -9.80 3.28
C GLU A 34 15.08 -9.56 2.35
N LEU A 35 14.56 -10.59 1.65
CA LEU A 35 13.35 -10.46 0.82
C LEU A 35 12.07 -10.34 1.64
N PHE A 36 12.10 -10.69 2.92
CA PHE A 36 10.96 -10.55 3.83
C PHE A 36 11.04 -9.29 4.70
N GLN A 37 12.02 -8.41 4.44
CA GLN A 37 12.02 -7.10 5.06
C GLN A 37 10.83 -6.29 4.53
N ASP A 38 10.14 -5.58 5.44
CA ASP A 38 9.03 -4.72 5.07
C ASP A 38 9.50 -3.72 3.99
N GLU A 39 8.96 -3.86 2.78
CA GLU A 39 9.17 -2.91 1.70
C GLU A 39 8.95 -1.49 2.24
N PRO A 40 9.85 -0.53 1.96
CA PRO A 40 9.66 0.83 2.40
C PRO A 40 8.27 1.29 1.92
N ASN A 41 7.47 1.86 2.82
CA ASN A 41 6.13 2.31 2.50
C ASN A 41 6.18 3.39 1.40
N TYR A 42 6.10 2.97 0.14
CA TYR A 42 6.05 3.85 -1.01
C TYR A 42 4.71 4.57 -0.96
N SER A 43 4.72 5.81 -0.49
CA SER A 43 3.55 6.68 -0.59
C SER A 43 3.14 6.75 -2.05
N SER A 44 1.90 6.38 -2.38
CA SER A 44 1.41 6.38 -3.75
C SER A 44 1.66 7.76 -4.38
N SER A 45 2.37 7.78 -5.51
CA SER A 45 2.58 9.02 -6.25
C SER A 45 1.24 9.57 -6.75
N PHE A 46 1.16 10.88 -6.93
CA PHE A 46 -0.03 11.54 -7.47
C PHE A 46 -0.46 10.98 -8.83
N ASP A 47 0.50 10.51 -9.63
CA ASP A 47 0.27 10.00 -10.98
C ASP A 47 -0.36 8.59 -11.00
N THR A 48 -0.38 7.90 -9.86
CA THR A 48 -0.99 6.56 -9.73
C THR A 48 -2.52 6.62 -9.67
N PHE A 49 -3.11 7.77 -9.34
CA PHE A 49 -4.56 7.89 -9.20
C PHE A 49 -5.27 7.90 -10.57
N PRO A 50 -6.55 7.49 -10.64
CA PRO A 50 -7.35 7.64 -11.86
C PRO A 50 -7.42 9.08 -12.34
N GLU A 51 -7.48 9.30 -13.65
CA GLU A 51 -7.47 10.64 -14.27
C GLU A 51 -8.57 11.56 -13.70
N GLN A 52 -9.76 11.00 -13.40
CA GLN A 52 -10.85 11.75 -12.77
C GLN A 52 -10.46 12.31 -11.39
N THR A 53 -9.79 11.49 -10.57
CA THR A 53 -9.29 11.87 -9.25
C THR A 53 -8.20 12.92 -9.37
N GLN A 54 -7.27 12.75 -10.31
CA GLN A 54 -6.22 13.73 -10.57
C GLN A 54 -6.81 15.09 -10.96
N LYS A 55 -7.77 15.12 -11.90
CA LYS A 55 -8.47 16.34 -12.33
C LYS A 55 -9.17 17.05 -11.17
N GLU A 56 -9.84 16.30 -10.30
CA GLU A 56 -10.52 16.85 -9.12
C GLU A 56 -9.52 17.41 -8.11
N VAL A 57 -8.39 16.75 -7.86
CA VAL A 57 -7.32 17.27 -7.00
C VAL A 57 -6.74 18.57 -7.56
N LEU A 58 -6.44 18.60 -8.86
CA LEU A 58 -5.93 19.79 -9.54
C LEU A 58 -6.94 20.93 -9.48
N ARG A 59 -8.24 20.64 -9.66
CA ARG A 59 -9.33 21.61 -9.47
C ARG A 59 -9.30 22.20 -8.07
N ARG A 60 -9.28 21.35 -7.02
CA ARG A 60 -9.24 21.79 -5.61
C ARG A 60 -8.03 22.68 -5.34
N HIS A 61 -6.85 22.23 -5.77
CA HIS A 61 -5.61 22.95 -5.60
C HIS A 61 -5.64 24.32 -6.31
N LYS A 62 -6.14 24.38 -7.54
CA LYS A 62 -6.26 25.63 -8.31
C LYS A 62 -7.15 26.65 -7.61
N ILE A 63 -8.27 26.21 -7.05
CA ILE A 63 -9.19 27.08 -6.28
C ILE A 63 -8.52 27.59 -5.00
N ILE A 64 -7.82 26.73 -4.25
CA ILE A 64 -7.09 27.14 -3.05
C ILE A 64 -6.04 28.19 -3.39
N GLN A 65 -5.21 27.96 -4.42
CA GLN A 65 -4.20 28.92 -4.86
C GLN A 65 -4.80 30.25 -5.33
N PHE A 66 -5.94 30.20 -6.03
CA PHE A 66 -6.63 31.39 -6.50
C PHE A 66 -7.07 32.29 -5.36
N ILE A 67 -7.65 31.68 -4.33
CA ILE A 67 -8.17 32.36 -3.15
C ILE A 67 -7.02 32.86 -2.28
N GLU A 68 -6.01 32.02 -2.01
CA GLU A 68 -4.84 32.40 -1.21
C GLU A 68 -4.14 33.66 -1.74
N LYS A 69 -4.06 33.82 -3.07
CA LYS A 69 -3.46 35.00 -3.70
C LYS A 69 -4.29 36.29 -3.54
N ARG A 70 -5.61 36.19 -3.37
CA ARG A 70 -6.55 37.32 -3.32
C ARG A 70 -7.10 37.59 -1.92
N LEU A 71 -6.83 36.71 -0.97
CA LEU A 71 -7.38 36.78 0.36
C LEU A 71 -6.67 37.87 1.18
N THR A 72 -7.40 38.93 1.53
CA THR A 72 -6.96 39.93 2.49
C THR A 72 -7.62 39.66 3.84
N GLY A 73 -6.97 38.85 4.68
CA GLY A 73 -7.44 38.50 6.03
C GLY A 73 -7.57 37.00 6.27
N GLY A 74 -8.51 36.60 7.13
CA GLY A 74 -8.74 35.21 7.49
C GLY A 74 -9.65 34.45 6.51
N TRP A 75 -9.60 33.12 6.59
CA TRP A 75 -10.48 32.19 5.86
C TRP A 75 -11.88 32.14 6.51
N THR A 76 -12.59 33.26 6.48
CA THR A 76 -13.95 33.39 7.02
C THR A 76 -14.97 33.40 5.90
N GLU A 77 -16.20 32.99 6.19
CA GLU A 77 -17.31 32.96 5.22
C GLU A 77 -17.47 34.30 4.48
N LYS A 78 -17.47 35.42 5.21
CA LYS A 78 -17.62 36.77 4.65
C LYS A 78 -16.57 37.12 3.60
N ASN A 79 -15.35 36.61 3.76
CA ASN A 79 -14.24 36.85 2.84
C ASN A 79 -14.21 35.84 1.69
N LEU A 80 -14.64 34.60 1.93
CA LEU A 80 -14.58 33.52 0.95
C LEU A 80 -15.73 33.57 -0.07
N VAL A 81 -16.95 33.87 0.38
CA VAL A 81 -18.14 33.95 -0.49
C VAL A 81 -17.94 34.89 -1.69
N PRO A 82 -17.47 36.14 -1.55
CA PRO A 82 -17.26 37.01 -2.71
C PRO A 82 -16.18 36.47 -3.66
N LEU A 83 -15.12 35.84 -3.13
CA LEU A 83 -14.05 35.27 -3.95
C LEU A 83 -14.49 34.01 -4.71
N LEU A 84 -15.38 33.20 -4.12
CA LEU A 84 -15.94 32.01 -4.75
C LEU A 84 -16.83 32.35 -5.95
N ASN A 85 -17.57 33.48 -5.90
CA ASN A 85 -18.32 33.97 -7.06
C ASN A 85 -17.38 34.35 -8.21
N VAL A 86 -16.23 34.97 -7.89
CA VAL A 86 -15.23 35.33 -8.90
C VAL A 86 -14.56 34.08 -9.50
N VAL A 87 -14.36 33.02 -8.70
CA VAL A 87 -13.81 31.73 -9.18
C VAL A 87 -14.65 31.16 -10.33
N GLU A 88 -15.97 31.21 -10.23
CA GLU A 88 -16.86 30.71 -11.29
C GLU A 88 -16.63 31.43 -12.62
N HIS A 89 -16.51 32.76 -12.57
CA HIS A 89 -16.32 33.61 -13.75
C HIS A 89 -14.89 33.56 -14.32
N GLU A 90 -13.85 33.57 -13.48
CA GLU A 90 -12.46 33.62 -13.94
C GLU A 90 -11.91 32.24 -14.32
N LEU A 91 -12.30 31.19 -13.59
CA LEU A 91 -11.74 29.86 -13.77
C LEU A 91 -12.64 28.91 -14.56
N ASN A 92 -13.90 29.28 -14.82
CA ASN A 92 -14.93 28.41 -15.42
C ASN A 92 -15.04 27.06 -14.68
N LEU A 93 -14.85 27.09 -13.36
CA LEU A 93 -14.94 25.92 -12.48
C LEU A 93 -16.13 26.09 -11.56
N SER A 94 -16.85 24.99 -11.32
CA SER A 94 -17.92 24.99 -10.32
C SER A 94 -17.33 25.31 -8.93
N PRO A 95 -17.79 26.38 -8.24
CA PRO A 95 -17.27 26.76 -6.94
C PRO A 95 -17.78 25.78 -5.85
N PRO A 96 -16.92 25.36 -4.91
CA PRO A 96 -17.36 24.62 -3.73
C PRO A 96 -18.08 25.53 -2.74
N SER A 97 -18.78 24.93 -1.77
CA SER A 97 -19.23 25.66 -0.57
C SER A 97 -18.03 26.16 0.24
N TRP A 98 -18.17 27.31 0.91
CA TRP A 98 -17.11 27.87 1.75
C TRP A 98 -16.62 26.89 2.84
N ARG A 99 -17.52 26.06 3.40
CA ARG A 99 -17.17 25.04 4.39
C ARG A 99 -16.27 23.96 3.79
N THR A 100 -16.64 23.47 2.61
CA THR A 100 -15.87 22.48 1.86
C THR A 100 -14.48 23.00 1.50
N LEU A 101 -14.40 24.27 1.08
CA LEU A 101 -13.12 24.91 0.83
C LEU A 101 -12.27 25.03 2.11
N ALA A 102 -12.88 25.39 3.24
CA ALA A 102 -12.18 25.47 4.52
C ALA A 102 -11.64 24.09 4.97
N GLU A 103 -12.39 23.01 4.72
CA GLU A 103 -11.92 21.64 4.96
C GLU A 103 -10.74 21.27 4.06
N TRP A 104 -10.81 21.57 2.77
CA TRP A 104 -9.70 21.33 1.84
C TRP A 104 -8.46 22.12 2.24
N LYS A 105 -8.63 23.39 2.61
CA LYS A 105 -7.56 24.23 3.15
C LYS A 105 -6.96 23.59 4.40
N LYS A 106 -7.79 23.14 5.35
CA LYS A 106 -7.31 22.50 6.57
C LYS A 106 -6.43 21.30 6.24
N ALA A 107 -6.93 20.37 5.43
CA ALA A 107 -6.19 19.18 5.01
C ALA A 107 -4.89 19.51 4.26
N TYR A 108 -4.91 20.53 3.40
CA TYR A 108 -3.75 20.94 2.63
C TYR A 108 -2.65 21.56 3.50
N PHE A 109 -3.01 22.43 4.44
CA PHE A 109 -2.01 23.08 5.30
C PHE A 109 -1.49 22.13 6.39
N GLU A 110 -2.34 21.27 6.96
CA GLU A 110 -1.93 20.28 7.97
C GLU A 110 -1.01 19.20 7.39
N SER A 111 -1.12 18.90 6.09
CA SER A 111 -0.26 17.94 5.40
C SER A 111 1.07 18.53 4.90
N GLY A 112 1.39 19.78 5.25
CA GLY A 112 2.58 20.45 4.74
C GLY A 112 2.48 20.86 3.26
N ARG A 113 1.27 21.14 2.78
CA ARG A 113 0.95 21.52 1.38
C ARG A 113 1.11 20.38 0.38
N SER A 114 0.76 19.16 0.79
CA SER A 114 0.78 17.99 -0.11
C SER A 114 -0.47 17.89 -0.97
N LEU A 115 -0.31 17.66 -2.28
CA LEU A 115 -1.43 17.41 -3.21
C LEU A 115 -2.23 16.16 -2.83
N LEU A 116 -1.58 15.16 -2.23
CA LEU A 116 -2.23 13.90 -1.82
C LEU A 116 -3.32 14.11 -0.78
N SER A 117 -3.21 15.16 0.04
CA SER A 117 -4.23 15.51 1.04
C SER A 117 -5.55 15.99 0.46
N LEU A 118 -5.55 16.46 -0.80
CA LEU A 118 -6.73 16.96 -1.49
C LEU A 118 -7.51 15.84 -2.21
N VAL A 119 -6.98 14.61 -2.21
CA VAL A 119 -7.63 13.44 -2.81
C VAL A 119 -9.01 13.21 -2.18
N PRO A 120 -10.08 13.11 -2.98
CA PRO A 120 -11.40 12.76 -2.49
C PRO A 120 -11.39 11.43 -1.73
N LYS A 121 -11.87 11.45 -0.49
CA LYS A 121 -11.94 10.28 0.38
C LYS A 121 -13.18 9.41 0.08
N HIS A 122 -13.46 9.14 -1.19
CA HIS A 122 -14.66 8.38 -1.58
C HIS A 122 -14.61 6.93 -1.10
N ALA A 123 -13.42 6.30 -1.10
CA ALA A 123 -13.22 4.96 -0.54
C ALA A 123 -13.51 4.87 0.97
N GLN A 124 -13.51 6.00 1.66
CA GLN A 124 -13.69 6.10 3.11
C GLN A 124 -15.15 6.32 3.52
N LYS A 125 -16.06 6.36 2.53
CA LYS A 125 -17.51 6.51 2.69
C LYS A 125 -18.14 5.14 2.99
N GLY A 126 -19.11 5.12 3.91
CA GLY A 126 -19.87 3.92 4.25
C GLY A 126 -19.78 3.57 5.73
N ASN A 127 -20.51 2.54 6.13
CA ASN A 127 -20.41 2.00 7.47
C ASN A 127 -19.05 1.31 7.64
N ARG A 128 -18.31 1.69 8.68
CA ARG A 128 -16.99 1.13 9.01
C ARG A 128 -17.06 0.04 10.06
N THR A 129 -18.24 -0.18 10.66
CA THR A 129 -18.45 -1.37 11.47
C THR A 129 -18.69 -2.53 10.51
N THR A 130 -17.78 -3.50 10.51
CA THR A 130 -17.91 -4.74 9.75
C THR A 130 -19.13 -5.47 10.28
N HIS A 131 -20.27 -5.34 9.61
CA HIS A 131 -21.38 -6.26 9.81
C HIS A 131 -21.20 -7.40 8.82
N THR A 132 -21.14 -8.61 9.37
CA THR A 132 -21.11 -9.92 8.70
C THR A 132 -19.75 -10.63 8.68
N ASP A 133 -19.75 -11.65 9.52
CA ASP A 133 -18.80 -12.73 9.82
C ASP A 133 -18.68 -13.73 8.66
N SER A 134 -18.45 -13.26 7.43
CA SER A 134 -18.19 -14.16 6.28
C SER A 134 -16.73 -14.62 6.23
N GLN A 135 -15.85 -13.97 7.01
CA GLN A 135 -14.44 -14.32 7.08
C GLN A 135 -14.27 -15.75 7.64
N SER A 136 -15.07 -16.14 8.64
CA SER A 136 -15.05 -17.49 9.19
C SER A 136 -15.36 -18.59 8.16
N LEU A 137 -16.29 -18.32 7.23
CA LEU A 137 -16.60 -19.26 6.13
C LEU A 137 -15.47 -19.33 5.09
N ILE A 138 -14.81 -18.20 4.81
CA ILE A 138 -13.65 -18.15 3.92
C ILE A 138 -12.48 -18.93 4.53
N ASP A 139 -12.20 -18.68 5.81
CA ASP A 139 -11.13 -19.34 6.55
C ASP A 139 -11.38 -20.86 6.62
N GLU A 140 -12.63 -21.29 6.88
CA GLU A 140 -13.02 -22.70 6.85
C GLU A 140 -12.75 -23.35 5.48
N ALA A 141 -13.11 -22.69 4.38
CA ALA A 141 -12.89 -23.21 3.04
C ALA A 141 -11.38 -23.30 2.71
N ILE A 142 -10.58 -22.33 3.16
CA ILE A 142 -9.13 -22.35 2.99
C ILE A 142 -8.52 -23.54 3.73
N GLU A 143 -8.85 -23.72 5.01
CA GLU A 143 -8.29 -24.80 5.84
C GLU A 143 -8.71 -26.19 5.36
N LYS A 144 -10.01 -26.38 5.09
CA LYS A 144 -10.57 -27.71 4.80
C LYS A 144 -10.40 -28.17 3.35
N LYS A 145 -10.20 -27.25 2.39
CA LYS A 145 -10.19 -27.58 0.95
C LYS A 145 -8.99 -27.06 0.18
N TYR A 146 -8.44 -25.90 0.53
CA TYR A 146 -7.29 -25.35 -0.20
C TYR A 146 -5.95 -25.87 0.35
N LEU A 147 -5.82 -25.96 1.68
CA LEU A 147 -4.62 -26.43 2.38
C LEU A 147 -4.58 -27.96 2.55
N THR A 148 -5.18 -28.71 1.63
CA THR A 148 -5.13 -30.18 1.60
C THR A 148 -4.00 -30.69 0.70
N ARG A 149 -3.53 -31.90 0.97
CA ARG A 149 -2.45 -32.54 0.19
C ARG A 149 -2.81 -32.75 -1.29
N GLU A 150 -4.10 -32.88 -1.59
CA GLU A 150 -4.65 -32.95 -2.94
C GLU A 150 -5.12 -31.57 -3.40
N ARG A 151 -4.69 -31.16 -4.59
CA ARG A 151 -5.11 -29.89 -5.20
C ARG A 151 -6.43 -30.11 -5.94
N LEU A 152 -7.53 -29.77 -5.28
CA LEU A 152 -8.86 -29.77 -5.90
C LEU A 152 -8.95 -28.70 -7.00
N SER A 153 -9.82 -28.93 -7.99
CA SER A 153 -10.11 -27.93 -9.02
C SER A 153 -10.87 -26.75 -8.42
N VAL A 154 -10.62 -25.53 -8.91
CA VAL A 154 -11.29 -24.30 -8.45
C VAL A 154 -12.83 -24.45 -8.48
N ALA A 155 -13.35 -25.13 -9.51
CA ALA A 155 -14.79 -25.36 -9.67
C ALA A 155 -15.36 -26.34 -8.63
N GLU A 156 -14.55 -27.27 -8.13
CA GLU A 156 -14.94 -28.24 -7.11
C GLU A 156 -14.90 -27.61 -5.71
N THR A 157 -13.88 -26.80 -5.44
CA THR A 157 -13.77 -26.03 -4.19
C THR A 157 -14.92 -25.03 -4.01
N TYR A 158 -15.39 -24.39 -5.09
CA TYR A 158 -16.49 -23.41 -5.04
C TYR A 158 -17.88 -24.03 -4.82
N ARG A 159 -18.05 -25.34 -5.04
CA ARG A 159 -19.33 -26.04 -4.82
C ARG A 159 -19.55 -26.44 -3.36
N TYR A 160 -18.56 -26.23 -2.51
CA TYR A 160 -18.65 -26.40 -1.06
C TYR A 160 -19.49 -25.27 -0.46
#